data_AF-A0A6N8XL37-F1
#
_entry.id   AF-A0A6N8XL37-F1
#
_cell.length_a   1.000
_cell.length_b   1.000
_cell.length_c   1.000
_cell.angle_alpha   90.00
_cell.angle_beta   90.00
_cell.angle_gamma   90.00
#
_symmetry.space_group_name_H-M   'P 1'
#
loop_
_entity.id
_entity.type
_entity.pdbx_description
1 polymer ?
#
loop_
_entity_poly.entity_id
_entity_poly.type
_entity_poly.pdbx_seq_one_letter_code
_entity_poly.pdbx_strand_id
1 'polypeptide(L)'
;MREFDIRRGYREARGKGRCAADSAEWLAARCGMGRDVVRDKLRVAYALLNLPETESAFEAGELTFTKVRALTEVATLDNEAVLIDFARAMTDAQVVDYCRRLLVRPAHIGCERRRDRS
;
A
#
# COMPACT_ATOMS: atom_id res chain seq x y z
N MET A 1 11.05 -5.98 -3.29
CA MET A 1 11.13 -4.66 -3.98
C MET A 1 11.47 -3.54 -2.98
N ARG A 2 10.68 -3.37 -1.91
CA ARG A 2 10.96 -2.42 -0.81
C ARG A 2 12.33 -2.58 -0.14
N GLU A 3 12.67 -3.80 0.26
CA GLU A 3 13.94 -4.08 0.95
C GLU A 3 15.19 -3.65 0.13
N PHE A 4 15.08 -3.66 -1.19
CA PHE A 4 16.15 -3.23 -2.09
C PHE A 4 16.21 -1.70 -2.26
N ASP A 5 15.04 -1.05 -2.23
CA ASP A 5 14.93 0.42 -2.28
C ASP A 5 15.48 1.07 -1.01
N ILE A 6 15.14 0.53 0.17
CA ILE A 6 15.65 0.97 1.48
C ILE A 6 17.18 0.87 1.54
N ARG A 7 17.75 -0.21 1.00
CA ARG A 7 19.22 -0.37 0.88
C ARG A 7 19.87 0.56 -0.16
N ARG A 8 19.12 1.47 -0.80
CA ARG A 8 19.61 2.38 -1.84
C ARG A 8 20.37 1.62 -2.94
N GLY A 9 19.93 0.40 -3.29
CA GLY A 9 20.66 -0.47 -4.24
C GLY A 9 20.82 0.13 -5.65
N TYR A 10 19.99 1.10 -6.02
CA TYR A 10 20.16 1.90 -7.25
C TYR A 10 21.41 2.80 -7.21
N ARG A 11 21.84 3.23 -6.03
CA ARG A 11 23.00 4.10 -5.85
C ARG A 11 24.32 3.32 -5.96
N GLU A 12 24.34 2.10 -5.43
CA GLU A 12 25.42 1.13 -5.69
C GLU A 12 25.47 0.75 -7.19
N ALA A 13 24.31 0.66 -7.84
CA ALA A 13 24.21 0.43 -9.28
C ALA A 13 24.75 1.61 -10.11
N ARG A 14 24.54 2.86 -9.67
CA ARG A 14 25.16 4.06 -10.28
C ARG A 14 26.68 4.04 -10.19
N GLY A 15 27.24 3.59 -9.06
CA GLY A 15 28.69 3.40 -8.89
C GLY A 15 29.31 2.37 -9.84
N LYS A 16 28.50 1.49 -10.45
CA LYS A 16 28.91 0.48 -11.43
C LYS A 16 28.60 0.88 -12.89
N GLY A 17 28.42 2.17 -13.17
CA GLY A 17 28.25 2.70 -14.54
C GLY A 17 26.83 2.63 -15.11
N ARG A 18 25.79 2.47 -14.28
CA ARG A 18 24.38 2.51 -14.73
C ARG A 18 23.71 3.85 -14.47
N CYS A 19 23.08 4.44 -15.47
CA CYS A 19 22.50 5.78 -15.45
C CYS A 19 21.06 5.86 -14.89
N ALA A 20 20.72 5.19 -13.79
CA ALA A 20 19.38 5.33 -13.21
C ALA A 20 19.32 6.53 -12.24
N ALA A 21 18.50 7.54 -12.51
CA ALA A 21 18.32 8.76 -11.70
C ALA A 21 17.66 8.49 -10.35
N ASP A 22 16.80 7.48 -10.27
CA ASP A 22 16.12 7.06 -9.05
C ASP A 22 15.96 5.52 -8.95
N SER A 23 15.51 5.03 -7.79
CA SER A 23 15.27 3.60 -7.57
C SER A 23 14.20 3.01 -8.49
N ALA A 24 13.20 3.80 -8.85
CA ALA A 24 12.08 3.35 -9.68
C ALA A 24 12.51 3.14 -11.13
N GLU A 25 13.37 4.00 -11.67
CA GLU A 25 13.98 3.89 -12.99
C GLU A 25 14.93 2.69 -13.07
N TRP A 26 15.73 2.44 -12.03
CA TRP A 26 16.60 1.26 -11.99
C TRP A 26 15.79 -0.03 -11.93
N LEU A 27 14.76 -0.09 -11.07
CA LEU A 27 13.87 -1.24 -10.95
C LEU A 27 13.03 -1.43 -12.23
N ALA A 28 12.58 -0.35 -12.87
CA ALA A 28 11.87 -0.39 -14.15
C ALA A 28 12.75 -1.04 -15.23
N ALA A 29 13.99 -0.55 -15.39
CA ALA A 29 14.95 -1.11 -16.33
C ALA A 29 15.31 -2.57 -16.03
N ARG A 30 15.32 -2.99 -14.76
CA ARG A 30 15.67 -4.36 -14.37
C ARG A 30 14.50 -5.35 -14.41
N CYS A 31 13.29 -4.89 -14.11
CA CYS A 31 12.09 -5.72 -14.07
C CYS A 31 11.27 -5.66 -15.37
N GLY A 32 11.70 -4.85 -16.36
CA GLY A 32 10.94 -4.64 -17.60
C GLY A 32 9.58 -3.97 -17.37
N MET A 33 9.43 -3.23 -16.28
CA MET A 33 8.18 -2.57 -15.89
C MET A 33 8.26 -1.08 -16.20
N GLY A 34 7.13 -0.45 -16.49
CA GLY A 34 7.05 1.01 -16.57
C GLY A 34 7.39 1.68 -15.24
N ARG A 35 8.03 2.86 -15.28
CA ARG A 35 8.44 3.62 -14.09
C ARG A 35 7.27 3.91 -13.13
N ASP A 36 6.10 4.22 -13.68
CA ASP A 36 4.89 4.50 -12.89
C ASP A 36 4.40 3.26 -12.14
N VAL A 37 4.47 2.08 -12.77
CA VAL A 37 4.09 0.81 -12.13
C VAL A 37 5.01 0.50 -10.94
N VAL A 38 6.31 0.74 -11.11
CA VAL A 38 7.28 0.55 -10.01
C VAL A 38 7.03 1.54 -8.88
N ARG A 39 6.74 2.80 -9.20
CA ARG A 39 6.42 3.81 -8.20
C ARG A 39 5.17 3.44 -7.39
N ASP A 40 4.12 2.96 -8.06
CA ASP A 40 2.90 2.47 -7.42
C ASP A 40 3.20 1.30 -6.47
N LYS A 41 4.01 0.33 -6.92
CA LYS A 41 4.42 -0.81 -6.09
C LYS A 41 5.25 -0.39 -4.88
N LEU A 42 6.15 0.57 -5.05
CA LEU A 42 6.94 1.12 -3.95
C LEU A 42 6.03 1.86 -2.96
N ARG A 43 5.09 2.70 -3.42
CA ARG A 43 4.12 3.39 -2.56
C ARG A 43 3.35 2.39 -1.68
N VAL A 44 2.80 1.34 -2.27
CA VAL A 44 2.08 0.30 -1.54
C VAL A 44 2.99 -0.40 -0.53
N ALA A 45 4.20 -0.78 -0.96
CA ALA A 45 5.13 -1.49 -0.08
C ALA A 45 5.60 -0.63 1.12
N TYR A 46 5.66 0.69 0.95
CA TYR A 46 5.91 1.63 2.05
C TYR A 46 4.69 1.84 2.93
N ALA A 47 3.47 1.82 2.39
CA ALA A 47 2.26 1.92 3.20
C ALA A 47 2.09 0.70 4.13
N LEU A 48 2.41 -0.50 3.63
CA LEU A 48 2.35 -1.75 4.40
C LEU A 48 3.23 -1.76 5.65
N LEU A 49 4.29 -0.93 5.72
CA LEU A 49 5.08 -0.75 6.95
C LEU A 49 4.25 -0.35 8.17
N ASN A 50 3.14 0.34 7.93
CA ASN A 50 2.28 0.87 8.98
C ASN A 50 0.94 0.12 9.06
N LEU A 51 0.83 -1.02 8.36
CA LEU A 51 -0.38 -1.85 8.26
C LEU A 51 0.02 -3.33 8.36
N PRO A 52 0.49 -3.78 9.53
CA PRO A 52 1.07 -5.11 9.71
C PRO A 52 0.08 -6.24 9.44
N GLU A 53 -1.21 -6.07 9.74
CA GLU A 53 -2.20 -7.11 9.43
C GLU A 53 -2.44 -7.20 7.92
N THR A 54 -2.47 -6.05 7.25
CA THR A 54 -2.59 -6.00 5.79
C THR A 54 -1.37 -6.61 5.10
N GLU A 55 -0.17 -6.36 5.63
CA GLU A 55 1.09 -6.95 5.15
C GLU A 55 1.04 -8.48 5.33
N SER A 56 0.65 -8.96 6.51
CA SER A 56 0.54 -10.40 6.79
C SER A 56 -0.49 -11.10 5.90
N ALA A 57 -1.67 -10.50 5.69
CA ALA A 57 -2.71 -11.08 4.82
C ALA A 57 -2.27 -11.11 3.34
N PHE A 58 -1.49 -10.12 2.91
CA PHE A 58 -0.91 -10.10 1.57
C PHE A 58 0.17 -11.17 1.39
N GLU A 59 1.07 -11.32 2.37
CA GLU A 59 2.12 -12.34 2.36
C GLU A 59 1.55 -13.77 2.42
N ALA A 60 0.44 -13.96 3.13
CA ALA A 60 -0.32 -15.21 3.16
C ALA A 60 -1.04 -15.53 1.83
N GLY A 61 -1.07 -14.59 0.88
CA GLY A 61 -1.73 -14.77 -0.42
C GLY A 61 -3.26 -14.64 -0.37
N GLU A 62 -3.81 -14.14 0.73
CA GLU A 62 -5.27 -13.97 0.92
C GLU A 62 -5.80 -12.73 0.21
N LEU A 63 -4.93 -11.75 -0.04
CA LEU A 63 -5.23 -10.51 -0.71
C LEU A 63 -4.45 -10.39 -2.03
N THR A 64 -5.11 -9.86 -3.07
CA THR A 64 -4.44 -9.52 -4.32
C THR A 64 -3.75 -8.16 -4.20
N PHE A 65 -2.75 -7.88 -5.04
CA PHE A 65 -2.11 -6.56 -5.09
C PHE A 65 -3.11 -5.43 -5.35
N THR A 66 -4.17 -5.68 -6.13
CA THR A 66 -5.24 -4.72 -6.40
C THR A 66 -5.99 -4.37 -5.12
N LYS A 67 -6.41 -5.38 -4.34
CA LYS A 67 -7.07 -5.18 -3.04
C LYS A 67 -6.16 -4.43 -2.09
N VAL A 68 -4.92 -4.87 -1.92
CA VAL A 68 -3.96 -4.22 -1.02
C VAL A 68 -3.74 -2.76 -1.38
N ARG A 69 -3.52 -2.45 -2.67
CA ARG A 69 -3.34 -1.06 -3.12
C ARG A 69 -4.54 -0.19 -2.76
N ALA A 70 -5.77 -0.68 -2.94
CA ALA A 70 -6.97 0.06 -2.57
C ALA A 70 -7.10 0.23 -1.06
N LEU A 71 -6.82 -0.83 -0.29
CA LEU A 71 -6.85 -0.80 1.18
C LEU A 71 -5.84 0.20 1.74
N THR A 72 -4.61 0.25 1.22
CA THR A 72 -3.57 1.19 1.70
C THR A 72 -3.92 2.67 1.57
N GLU A 73 -4.98 3.03 0.84
CA GLU A 73 -5.45 4.41 0.72
C GLU A 73 -6.40 4.84 1.84
N VAL A 74 -7.06 3.88 2.51
CA VAL A 74 -8.10 4.13 3.53
C VAL A 74 -7.82 3.45 4.86
N ALA A 75 -6.93 2.45 4.86
CA ALA A 75 -6.62 1.67 6.04
C ALA A 75 -5.76 2.45 7.03
N THR A 76 -6.09 2.28 8.30
CA THR A 76 -5.33 2.71 9.47
C THR A 76 -5.17 1.50 10.39
N LEU A 77 -4.27 1.59 11.37
CA LEU A 77 -4.10 0.53 12.37
C LEU A 77 -5.41 0.16 13.08
N ASP A 78 -6.30 1.13 13.31
CA ASP A 78 -7.58 0.90 14.00
C ASP A 78 -8.62 0.17 13.14
N ASN A 79 -8.51 0.19 11.81
CA ASN A 79 -9.55 -0.31 10.91
C ASN A 79 -9.08 -1.42 9.96
N GLU A 80 -7.78 -1.72 9.91
CA GLU A 80 -7.24 -2.65 8.92
C GLU A 80 -7.85 -4.05 9.05
N ALA A 81 -8.04 -4.57 10.27
CA ALA A 81 -8.68 -5.87 10.50
C ALA A 81 -10.07 -5.96 9.86
N VAL A 82 -10.91 -4.94 10.07
CA VAL A 82 -12.28 -4.87 9.53
C VAL A 82 -12.26 -4.82 8.00
N LEU A 83 -11.34 -4.05 7.43
CA LEU A 83 -11.21 -3.92 5.99
C LEU A 83 -10.66 -5.20 5.33
N ILE A 84 -9.77 -5.93 6.01
CA ILE A 84 -9.25 -7.22 5.54
C ILE A 84 -10.37 -8.25 5.48
N ASP A 85 -11.19 -8.37 6.53
CA ASP A 85 -12.31 -9.31 6.56
C ASP A 85 -13.33 -9.02 5.46
N PHE A 86 -13.65 -7.74 5.24
CA PHE A 86 -14.46 -7.33 4.10
C PHE A 86 -13.80 -7.72 2.77
N ALA A 87 -12.50 -7.46 2.61
CA ALA A 87 -11.78 -7.73 1.37
C ALA A 87 -11.69 -9.23 1.04
N ARG A 88 -11.62 -10.11 2.04
CA ARG A 88 -11.62 -11.58 1.85
C ARG A 88 -12.92 -12.08 1.20
N ALA A 89 -14.05 -11.50 1.58
CA ALA A 89 -15.38 -11.91 1.08
C ALA A 89 -15.77 -11.30 -0.27
N MET A 90 -15.00 -10.33 -0.78
CA MET A 90 -15.38 -9.49 -1.92
C MET A 90 -14.46 -9.67 -3.12
N THR A 91 -14.96 -9.32 -4.31
CA THR A 91 -14.12 -9.24 -5.51
C THR A 91 -13.21 -8.02 -5.48
N ASP A 92 -12.11 -8.06 -6.23
CA ASP A 92 -11.17 -6.93 -6.38
C ASP A 92 -11.90 -5.64 -6.79
N ALA A 93 -12.85 -5.73 -7.72
CA ALA A 93 -13.61 -4.57 -8.20
C ALA A 93 -14.49 -3.96 -7.11
N GLN A 94 -15.16 -4.78 -6.30
CA GLN A 94 -15.99 -4.33 -5.18
C GLN A 94 -15.14 -3.64 -4.10
N VAL A 95 -13.97 -4.19 -3.78
CA VAL A 95 -13.05 -3.58 -2.81
C VAL A 95 -12.55 -2.23 -3.30
N VAL A 96 -12.18 -2.12 -4.58
CA VAL A 96 -11.75 -0.85 -5.18
C VAL A 96 -12.86 0.19 -5.15
N ASP A 97 -14.09 -0.17 -5.53
CA ASP A 97 -15.24 0.75 -5.48
C ASP A 97 -15.51 1.21 -4.05
N TYR A 98 -15.52 0.28 -3.10
CA TYR A 98 -15.74 0.58 -1.68
C TYR A 98 -14.69 1.56 -1.13
N CYS A 99 -13.40 1.30 -1.36
CA CYS A 99 -12.33 2.19 -0.89
C CYS A 99 -12.42 3.58 -1.55
N ARG A 100 -12.71 3.64 -2.86
CA ARG A 100 -12.92 4.91 -3.56
C ARG A 100 -14.07 5.72 -2.95
N ARG A 101 -15.18 5.08 -2.59
CA ARG A 101 -16.32 5.75 -1.95
C ARG A 101 -15.97 6.34 -0.59
N LEU A 102 -15.12 5.66 0.19
CA LEU A 102 -14.64 6.19 1.47
C LEU A 102 -13.78 7.44 1.30
N LEU A 103 -12.98 7.52 0.24
CA LEU A 103 -12.15 8.69 -0.06
C LEU A 103 -12.95 9.90 -0.56
N VAL A 104 -14.05 9.67 -1.28
CA VAL A 104 -14.90 10.73 -1.86
C VAL A 104 -15.85 11.33 -0.82
N ARG A 105 -16.21 10.58 0.23
CA ARG A 105 -17.01 11.12 1.35
C ARG A 105 -16.06 11.77 2.35
N PRO A 106 -16.07 13.11 2.54
CA PRO A 106 -15.29 13.70 3.62
C PRO A 106 -15.76 13.09 4.93
N ALA A 107 -14.83 12.48 5.65
CA ALA A 107 -15.09 11.97 6.98
C ALA A 107 -15.50 13.14 7.88
N HIS A 108 -16.80 13.29 8.14
CA HIS A 108 -17.25 13.99 9.32
C HIS A 108 -16.84 13.14 10.52
N ILE A 109 -15.59 13.28 10.97
CA ILE A 109 -15.15 12.73 12.24
C ILE A 109 -15.62 13.71 13.32
N GLY A 110 -16.90 13.60 13.66
CA GLY A 110 -17.41 14.07 14.93
C GLY A 110 -16.77 13.24 16.03
N CYS A 111 -15.73 13.79 16.66
CA CYS A 111 -15.24 13.33 17.96
C CYS A 111 -16.27 13.73 19.03
N GLU A 112 -17.42 13.05 19.07
CA GLU A 112 -18.22 13.01 20.30
C GLU A 112 -17.57 12.00 21.25
N ARG A 113 -16.56 12.47 22.00
CA ARG A 113 -16.26 11.88 23.30
C ARG A 113 -17.44 12.13 24.23
N ARG A 114 -18.41 11.21 24.23
CA ARG A 114 -19.28 10.96 25.38
C ARG A 114 -19.06 9.54 25.88
N ARG A 115 -18.37 9.44 27.01
CA ARG A 115 -18.90 8.64 28.11
C ARG A 115 -18.71 9.43 29.39
N ASP A 116 -19.86 9.77 29.97
CA ASP A 116 -20.06 10.00 31.39
C ASP A 116 -19.35 8.92 32.23
N ARG A 117 -18.72 9.36 33.31
CA ARG A 117 -18.83 8.67 34.60
C ARG A 117 -18.45 9.61 35.75
N SER A 118 -19.49 9.96 36.51
CA SER A 118 -19.61 10.26 37.94
C SER A 118 -18.66 11.27 38.60
#